data_AF-A0A673UDZ7-F1
#
_entry.id   AF-A0A673UDZ7-F1
#
_cell.length_a   1.000
_cell.length_b   1.000
_cell.length_c   1.000
_cell.angle_alpha   90.00
_cell.angle_beta   90.00
_cell.angle_gamma   90.00
#
_symmetry.space_group_name_H-M   'P 1'
#
loop_
_entity.id
_entity.type
_entity.pdbx_description
1 polymer ?
#
loop_
_entity_poly.entity_id
_entity_poly.type
_entity_poly.pdbx_seq_one_letter_code
_entity_poly.pdbx_strand_id
1 'polypeptide(L)'
;MLPALSLEDEHVLYGDIIRQDFLDTYNNLTLKTIMAFRWVTEFCPNAKYIMKTDTDVFINTGNLVKYLLNVNHSEKFFTGYPLIDNYSYRGFYQKAHISYKEYPFKVFPPYCSGLGYIMSKDLVPRIYEMMSHVKPIKFEDVYVGICLSLLNVDIHIPEDTNLFFLYRIHLDVCQLRRVIAAHGFSSKEIITFWQVMLRNTTCHY
;
A
#
# COMPACT_ATOMS: atom_id res chain seq x y z
N MET A 1 -9.35 -13.59 -27.75
CA MET A 1 -9.56 -13.03 -26.40
C MET A 1 -10.06 -14.19 -25.57
N LEU A 2 -9.30 -14.68 -24.58
CA LEU A 2 -9.82 -15.71 -23.68
C LEU A 2 -11.01 -15.10 -22.91
N PRO A 3 -12.10 -15.83 -22.68
CA PRO A 3 -13.21 -15.33 -21.89
C PRO A 3 -12.70 -14.98 -20.48
N ALA A 4 -13.22 -13.88 -19.92
CA ALA A 4 -12.94 -13.54 -18.53
C ALA A 4 -13.45 -14.68 -17.64
N LEU A 5 -12.59 -15.18 -16.74
CA LEU A 5 -12.97 -16.17 -15.75
C LEU A 5 -13.99 -15.57 -14.78
N SER A 6 -14.91 -16.41 -14.28
CA SER A 6 -15.69 -16.03 -13.09
C SER A 6 -14.75 -15.91 -11.89
N LEU A 7 -15.17 -15.20 -10.84
CA LEU A 7 -14.37 -15.11 -9.61
C LEU A 7 -14.16 -16.48 -8.96
N GLU A 8 -15.15 -17.36 -9.06
CA GLU A 8 -15.06 -18.73 -8.54
C GLU A 8 -14.05 -19.57 -9.34
N ASP A 9 -14.07 -19.49 -10.68
CA ASP A 9 -13.14 -20.24 -11.52
C ASP A 9 -11.70 -19.73 -11.38
N GLU A 10 -11.52 -18.40 -11.27
CA GLU A 10 -10.23 -17.76 -11.04
C GLU A 10 -9.65 -18.21 -9.68
N HIS A 11 -10.47 -18.21 -8.63
CA HIS A 11 -10.05 -18.63 -7.30
C HIS A 11 -9.64 -20.10 -7.29
N VAL A 12 -10.40 -20.97 -7.97
CA VAL A 12 -10.06 -22.39 -8.11
C VAL A 12 -8.76 -22.59 -8.89
N LEU A 13 -8.49 -21.75 -9.89
CA LEU A 13 -7.33 -21.87 -10.76
C LEU A 13 -6.03 -21.39 -10.10
N TYR A 14 -6.06 -20.25 -9.40
CA TYR A 14 -4.85 -19.60 -8.87
C TYR A 14 -4.71 -19.68 -7.34
N GLY A 15 -5.80 -19.78 -6.60
CA GLY A 15 -5.79 -19.96 -5.14
C GLY A 15 -5.22 -18.78 -4.35
N ASP A 16 -5.17 -17.59 -4.94
CA ASP A 16 -4.56 -16.37 -4.38
C ASP A 16 -5.59 -15.29 -4.00
N ILE A 17 -6.88 -15.60 -4.13
CA ILE A 17 -7.97 -14.73 -3.68
C ILE A 17 -8.40 -15.04 -2.24
N ILE A 18 -8.50 -13.98 -1.43
CA ILE A 18 -9.16 -13.99 -0.12
C ILE A 18 -10.45 -13.15 -0.22
N ARG A 19 -11.58 -13.69 0.24
CA ARG A 19 -12.90 -13.03 0.21
C ARG A 19 -13.46 -12.88 1.62
N GLN A 20 -14.24 -11.82 1.83
CA GLN A 20 -15.05 -11.64 3.03
C GLN A 20 -16.38 -10.99 2.67
N ASP A 21 -17.40 -11.23 3.50
CA ASP A 21 -18.76 -10.79 3.27
C ASP A 21 -18.98 -9.33 3.71
N PHE A 22 -18.57 -8.40 2.84
CA PHE A 22 -18.96 -6.98 2.92
C PHE A 22 -18.99 -6.37 1.52
N LEU A 23 -19.71 -5.26 1.36
CA LEU A 23 -19.79 -4.57 0.08
C LEU A 23 -18.47 -3.85 -0.24
N ASP A 24 -17.77 -4.29 -1.28
CA ASP A 24 -16.51 -3.69 -1.73
C ASP A 24 -16.78 -2.34 -2.41
N THR A 25 -16.57 -1.26 -1.66
CA THR A 25 -16.70 0.11 -2.13
C THR A 25 -15.52 0.95 -1.62
N TYR A 26 -15.27 2.09 -2.24
CA TYR A 26 -14.24 3.02 -1.79
C TYR A 26 -14.39 3.41 -0.31
N ASN A 27 -15.62 3.60 0.17
CA ASN A 27 -15.88 3.96 1.56
C ASN A 27 -15.64 2.81 2.55
N ASN A 28 -15.59 1.56 2.05
CA ASN A 28 -15.37 0.35 2.84
C ASN A 28 -13.94 -0.20 2.68
N LEU A 29 -13.02 0.52 2.04
CA LEU A 29 -11.62 0.09 1.91
C LEU A 29 -10.97 -0.18 3.27
N THR A 30 -11.38 0.55 4.31
CA THR A 30 -10.90 0.32 5.67
C THR A 30 -11.33 -1.04 6.22
N LEU A 31 -12.53 -1.53 5.89
CA LEU A 31 -12.96 -2.88 6.26
C LEU A 31 -12.10 -3.93 5.54
N LYS A 32 -11.82 -3.72 4.25
CA LYS A 32 -10.91 -4.56 3.46
C LYS A 32 -9.49 -4.57 4.04
N THR A 33 -9.05 -3.43 4.56
CA THR A 33 -7.74 -3.30 5.20
C THR A 33 -7.70 -4.02 6.54
N ILE A 34 -8.70 -3.84 7.41
CA ILE A 34 -8.82 -4.60 8.67
C ILE A 34 -8.81 -6.11 8.40
N MET A 35 -9.54 -6.57 7.37
CA MET A 35 -9.52 -7.95 6.92
C MET A 35 -8.11 -8.40 6.51
N ALA A 36 -7.38 -7.60 5.72
CA ALA A 36 -6.03 -7.95 5.30
C ALA A 36 -5.07 -8.08 6.50
N PHE A 37 -5.13 -7.15 7.45
CA PHE A 37 -4.33 -7.19 8.69
C PHE A 37 -4.66 -8.42 9.54
N ARG A 38 -5.94 -8.76 9.68
CA ARG A 38 -6.38 -10.00 10.34
C ARG A 38 -5.78 -11.22 9.65
N TRP A 39 -5.96 -11.34 8.33
CA TRP A 39 -5.54 -12.51 7.58
C TRP A 39 -4.03 -12.72 7.66
N VAL A 40 -3.24 -11.65 7.50
CA VAL A 40 -1.79 -11.73 7.64
C VAL A 40 -1.38 -12.16 9.05
N THR A 41 -2.05 -11.64 10.08
CA THR A 41 -1.80 -12.01 11.48
C THR A 41 -2.07 -13.49 11.74
N GLU A 42 -3.14 -14.04 11.17
CA GLU A 42 -3.56 -15.43 11.39
C GLU A 42 -2.79 -16.43 10.51
N PHE A 43 -2.50 -16.07 9.25
CA PHE A 43 -2.05 -17.03 8.22
C PHE A 43 -0.63 -16.80 7.69
N CYS A 44 0.02 -15.67 8.00
CA CYS A 44 1.37 -15.36 7.53
C CYS A 44 2.41 -15.19 8.66
N PRO A 45 2.51 -16.10 9.65
CA PRO A 45 3.39 -15.91 10.80
C PRO A 45 4.88 -15.92 10.43
N ASN A 46 5.28 -16.35 9.24
CA ASN A 46 6.69 -16.46 8.82
C ASN A 46 7.15 -15.35 7.86
N ALA A 47 6.23 -14.53 7.36
CA ALA A 47 6.59 -13.42 6.47
C ALA A 47 7.38 -12.36 7.25
N LYS A 48 8.57 -11.96 6.77
CA LYS A 48 9.40 -10.94 7.44
C LYS A 48 8.88 -9.51 7.21
N TYR A 49 8.34 -9.29 6.03
CA TYR A 49 7.78 -8.01 5.59
C TYR A 49 6.48 -8.26 4.85
N ILE A 50 5.59 -7.28 4.95
CA ILE A 50 4.28 -7.28 4.28
C ILE A 50 4.16 -5.97 3.53
N MET A 51 3.76 -6.03 2.26
CA MET A 51 3.44 -4.87 1.46
C MET A 51 1.95 -4.88 1.13
N LYS A 52 1.27 -3.77 1.39
CA LYS A 52 -0.05 -3.47 0.83
C LYS A 52 0.14 -2.54 -0.37
N THR A 53 -0.61 -2.77 -1.44
CA THR A 53 -0.63 -1.89 -2.62
C THR A 53 -1.98 -1.97 -3.33
N ASP A 54 -2.22 -1.05 -4.25
CA ASP A 54 -3.40 -1.03 -5.13
C ASP A 54 -3.08 -1.70 -6.48
N THR A 55 -4.13 -2.07 -7.23
CA THR A 55 -4.04 -2.83 -8.49
C THR A 55 -3.50 -2.02 -9.68
N ASP A 56 -3.45 -0.70 -9.56
CA ASP A 56 -2.97 0.25 -10.56
C ASP A 56 -1.56 0.78 -10.26
N VAL A 57 -0.82 0.06 -9.42
CA VAL A 57 0.54 0.40 -9.00
C VAL A 57 1.53 -0.58 -9.62
N PHE A 58 2.52 -0.04 -10.34
CA PHE A 58 3.67 -0.82 -10.77
C PHE A 58 4.61 -1.04 -9.59
N ILE A 59 4.94 -2.30 -9.29
CA ILE A 59 5.90 -2.68 -8.24
C ILE A 59 7.11 -3.35 -8.87
N ASN A 60 8.30 -2.78 -8.66
CA ASN A 60 9.56 -3.46 -8.97
C ASN A 60 9.97 -4.31 -7.77
N THR A 61 9.57 -5.59 -7.79
CA THR A 61 9.81 -6.52 -6.67
C THR A 61 11.30 -6.80 -6.44
N GLY A 62 12.13 -6.78 -7.49
CA GLY A 62 13.58 -6.95 -7.36
C GLY A 62 14.23 -5.82 -6.57
N ASN A 63 13.86 -4.58 -6.88
CA ASN A 63 14.37 -3.42 -6.16
C ASN A 63 13.76 -3.30 -4.75
N LEU A 64 12.50 -3.68 -4.57
CA LEU A 64 11.88 -3.80 -3.24
C LEU A 64 12.67 -4.76 -2.33
N VAL A 65 12.99 -5.95 -2.81
CA VAL A 65 13.77 -6.93 -2.03
C VAL A 65 15.17 -6.39 -1.74
N LYS A 66 15.85 -5.78 -2.72
CA LYS A 66 17.16 -5.15 -2.51
C LYS A 66 17.11 -4.06 -1.43
N TYR A 67 16.08 -3.22 -1.46
CA TYR A 67 15.86 -2.19 -0.45
C TYR A 67 15.68 -2.80 0.94
N LEU A 68 14.79 -3.80 1.09
CA LEU A 68 14.52 -4.46 2.38
C LEU A 68 15.70 -5.26 2.94
N LEU A 69 16.62 -5.72 2.10
CA LEU A 69 17.88 -6.36 2.54
C LEU A 69 18.90 -5.36 3.08
N ASN A 70 18.82 -4.09 2.68
CA ASN A 70 19.76 -3.04 3.08
C ASN A 70 19.24 -2.17 4.23
N VAL A 71 17.93 -2.10 4.44
CA VAL A 71 17.34 -1.43 5.59
C VAL A 71 17.71 -2.19 6.85
N ASN A 72 18.26 -1.49 7.85
CA ASN A 72 18.59 -2.07 9.13
C ASN A 72 17.32 -2.65 9.77
N HIS A 73 17.33 -3.96 10.08
CA HIS A 73 16.19 -4.77 10.50
C HIS A 73 15.63 -4.37 11.88
N SER A 74 15.10 -3.15 11.99
CA SER A 74 14.41 -2.70 13.18
C SER A 74 13.04 -3.38 13.28
N GLU A 75 12.72 -3.84 14.49
CA GLU A 75 11.34 -4.02 14.91
C GLU A 75 10.58 -2.70 14.69
N LYS A 76 9.28 -2.76 14.42
CA LYS A 76 8.44 -1.58 14.16
C LYS A 76 8.80 -0.80 12.89
N PHE A 77 9.39 -1.44 11.89
CA PHE A 77 9.61 -0.81 10.59
C PHE A 77 8.30 -0.61 9.82
N PHE A 78 8.08 0.62 9.32
CA PHE A 78 7.00 1.01 8.42
C PHE A 78 7.50 2.06 7.41
N THR A 79 7.24 1.90 6.12
CA THR A 79 7.72 2.82 5.07
C THR A 79 6.76 2.87 3.89
N GLY A 80 6.87 3.93 3.09
CA GLY A 80 6.12 4.13 1.84
C GLY A 80 6.34 5.56 1.35
N TYR A 81 5.38 6.13 0.62
CA TYR A 81 5.38 7.57 0.32
C TYR A 81 4.72 8.34 1.47
N PRO A 82 5.46 9.09 2.31
CA PRO A 82 4.92 9.76 3.47
C PRO A 82 4.07 10.99 3.09
N LEU A 83 2.94 11.15 3.77
CA LEU A 83 2.11 12.35 3.74
C LEU A 83 2.08 12.94 5.14
N ILE A 84 2.67 14.14 5.28
CA ILE A 84 2.80 14.88 6.53
C ILE A 84 2.00 16.17 6.40
N ASP A 85 1.41 16.64 7.51
CA ASP A 85 0.60 17.86 7.58
C ASP A 85 -0.56 17.92 6.58
N ASN A 86 -1.08 16.76 6.17
CA ASN A 86 -2.18 16.69 5.23
C ASN A 86 -3.51 17.04 5.91
N TYR A 87 -4.24 17.98 5.32
CA TYR A 87 -5.49 18.47 5.87
C TYR A 87 -6.65 17.57 5.51
N SER A 88 -7.52 17.34 6.50
CA SER A 88 -8.77 16.65 6.28
C SER A 88 -9.70 17.53 5.43
N TYR A 89 -9.98 17.10 4.20
CA TYR A 89 -10.72 17.91 3.23
C TYR A 89 -12.22 17.94 3.54
N ARG A 90 -12.80 19.16 3.49
CA ARG A 90 -14.21 19.46 3.84
C ARG A 90 -14.96 20.19 2.71
N GLY A 91 -14.40 20.19 1.49
CA GLY A 91 -15.04 20.81 0.32
C GLY A 91 -15.95 19.85 -0.46
N PHE A 92 -16.40 20.27 -1.65
CA PHE A 92 -17.41 19.56 -2.42
C PHE A 92 -16.91 18.32 -3.19
N TYR A 93 -15.59 18.13 -3.30
CA TYR A 93 -15.04 16.93 -3.94
C TYR A 93 -15.23 15.69 -3.05
N GLN A 94 -16.29 14.92 -3.34
CA GLN A 94 -16.82 13.84 -2.49
C GLN A 94 -15.80 12.74 -2.17
N LYS A 95 -14.93 12.38 -3.13
CA LYS A 95 -13.91 11.33 -2.92
C LYS A 95 -13.01 11.67 -1.74
N ALA A 96 -12.51 12.91 -1.67
CA ALA A 96 -11.64 13.39 -0.59
C ALA A 96 -12.40 13.98 0.62
N HIS A 97 -13.70 14.24 0.52
CA HIS A 97 -14.48 14.85 1.60
C HIS A 97 -14.67 13.87 2.77
N ILE A 98 -14.28 14.25 3.99
CA ILE A 98 -14.61 13.51 5.23
C ILE A 98 -15.33 14.44 6.20
N SER A 99 -16.33 13.98 6.95
CA SER A 99 -17.11 14.87 7.83
C SER A 99 -16.45 15.05 9.20
N TYR A 100 -16.81 16.10 9.94
CA TYR A 100 -16.37 16.26 11.35
C TYR A 100 -16.88 15.13 12.26
N LYS A 101 -18.02 14.50 11.93
CA LYS A 101 -18.55 13.34 12.66
C LYS A 101 -17.69 12.09 12.47
N GLU A 102 -17.05 11.98 11.31
CA GLU A 102 -16.18 10.86 10.97
C GLU A 102 -14.76 11.09 11.46
N TYR A 103 -14.21 12.29 11.25
CA TYR A 103 -12.91 12.70 11.77
C TYR A 103 -12.96 14.16 12.25
N PRO A 104 -12.86 14.42 13.58
CA PRO A 104 -13.08 15.75 14.14
C PRO A 104 -11.88 16.70 13.99
N PHE A 105 -10.68 16.18 13.77
CA PHE A 105 -9.46 16.99 13.71
C PHE A 105 -9.25 17.58 12.31
N LYS A 106 -8.53 18.71 12.23
CA LYS A 106 -8.26 19.40 10.97
C LYS A 106 -7.16 18.72 10.14
N VAL A 107 -6.19 18.13 10.80
CA VAL A 107 -4.98 17.56 10.20
C VAL A 107 -4.92 16.07 10.54
N PHE A 108 -4.51 15.24 9.59
CA PHE A 108 -4.26 13.82 9.82
C PHE A 108 -2.90 13.61 10.49
N PRO A 109 -2.74 12.57 11.34
CA PRO A 109 -1.38 12.16 11.74
C PRO A 109 -0.58 11.73 10.51
N PRO A 110 0.76 11.69 10.57
CA PRO A 110 1.58 11.17 9.48
C PRO A 110 1.13 9.78 9.04
N TYR A 111 1.04 9.56 7.73
CA TYR A 111 0.65 8.30 7.13
C TYR A 111 1.35 8.08 5.79
N CYS A 112 1.39 6.85 5.28
CA CYS A 112 1.83 6.59 3.92
C CYS A 112 0.65 6.57 2.97
N SER A 113 0.76 7.17 1.78
CA SER A 113 -0.31 7.21 0.80
C SER A 113 -0.77 5.80 0.37
N GLY A 114 -2.02 5.69 -0.10
CA GLY A 114 -2.57 4.47 -0.71
C GLY A 114 -1.80 3.84 -1.88
N LEU A 115 -0.79 4.52 -2.46
CA LEU A 115 0.19 3.94 -3.41
C LEU A 115 0.71 2.58 -2.92
N GLY A 116 0.96 2.47 -1.62
CA GLY A 116 1.44 1.26 -1.00
C GLY A 116 2.42 1.55 0.13
N TYR A 117 2.41 0.66 1.11
CA TYR A 117 3.24 0.74 2.29
C TYR A 117 3.74 -0.64 2.68
N ILE A 118 4.92 -0.66 3.29
CA ILE A 118 5.61 -1.87 3.73
C ILE A 118 5.76 -1.81 5.24
N MET A 119 5.51 -2.94 5.89
CA MET A 119 5.68 -3.09 7.33
C MET A 119 6.43 -4.36 7.70
N SER A 120 7.14 -4.28 8.80
CA SER A 120 7.76 -5.44 9.47
C SER A 120 6.71 -6.38 10.05
N LYS A 121 7.07 -7.65 10.12
CA LYS A 121 6.24 -8.72 10.69
C LYS A 121 5.66 -8.39 12.07
N ASP A 122 6.48 -7.85 12.97
CA ASP A 122 6.08 -7.61 14.36
C ASP A 122 5.09 -6.45 14.50
N LEU A 123 5.00 -5.59 13.49
CA LEU A 123 4.13 -4.42 13.50
C LEU A 123 2.70 -4.76 13.05
N VAL A 124 2.52 -5.71 12.14
CA VAL A 124 1.19 -6.13 11.64
C VAL A 124 0.22 -6.48 12.77
N PRO A 125 0.51 -7.40 13.70
CA PRO A 125 -0.43 -7.76 14.76
C PRO A 125 -0.70 -6.61 15.73
N ARG A 126 0.29 -5.73 16.00
CA ARG A 126 0.12 -4.56 16.86
C ARG A 126 -0.84 -3.55 16.26
N ILE A 127 -0.71 -3.30 14.95
CA ILE A 127 -1.65 -2.44 14.22
C ILE A 127 -3.04 -3.10 14.24
N TYR A 128 -3.13 -4.39 13.95
CA TYR A 128 -4.41 -5.10 13.94
C TYR A 128 -5.13 -5.03 15.30
N GLU A 129 -4.40 -5.20 16.40
CA GLU A 129 -4.93 -5.02 17.75
C GLU A 129 -5.41 -3.57 17.97
N MET A 130 -4.60 -2.57 17.60
CA MET A 130 -4.98 -1.16 17.70
C MET A 130 -6.23 -0.82 16.89
N MET A 131 -6.43 -1.43 15.73
CA MET A 131 -7.64 -1.24 14.90
C MET A 131 -8.93 -1.66 15.63
N SER A 132 -8.87 -2.50 16.67
CA SER A 132 -10.05 -2.84 17.49
C SER A 132 -10.44 -1.74 18.50
N HIS A 133 -9.52 -0.81 18.77
CA HIS A 133 -9.69 0.29 19.71
C HIS A 133 -9.94 1.65 19.02
N VAL A 134 -9.76 1.72 17.71
CA VAL A 134 -9.96 2.94 16.92
C VAL A 134 -11.21 2.79 16.08
N LYS A 135 -12.06 3.82 16.06
CA LYS A 135 -13.22 3.84 15.16
C LYS A 135 -12.75 3.93 13.69
N PRO A 136 -13.17 3.02 12.80
CA PRO A 136 -12.84 3.10 11.38
C PRO A 136 -13.32 4.40 10.72
N ILE A 137 -12.49 4.95 9.84
CA ILE A 137 -12.82 6.03 8.91
C ILE A 137 -12.68 5.51 7.48
N LYS A 138 -13.23 6.18 6.47
CA LYS A 138 -13.23 5.69 5.08
C LYS A 138 -11.87 5.66 4.38
N PHE A 139 -10.90 6.42 4.87
CA PHE A 139 -9.55 6.49 4.30
C PHE A 139 -8.66 5.47 5.00
N GLU A 140 -8.42 4.33 4.36
CA GLU A 140 -7.66 3.22 4.98
C GLU A 140 -6.23 3.61 5.32
N ASP A 141 -5.58 4.39 4.45
CA ASP A 141 -4.20 4.82 4.59
C ASP A 141 -4.04 5.76 5.78
N VAL A 142 -4.95 6.73 5.92
CA VAL A 142 -5.07 7.59 7.10
C VAL A 142 -5.41 6.76 8.34
N TYR A 143 -6.29 5.76 8.24
CA TYR A 143 -6.67 4.91 9.37
C TYR A 143 -5.48 4.10 9.92
N VAL A 144 -4.65 3.55 9.03
CA VAL A 144 -3.38 2.92 9.40
C VAL A 144 -2.44 3.95 10.05
N GLY A 145 -2.34 5.16 9.50
CA GLY A 145 -1.58 6.26 10.10
C GLY A 145 -2.02 6.64 11.52
N ILE A 146 -3.33 6.66 11.78
CA ILE A 146 -3.87 6.86 13.13
C ILE A 146 -3.40 5.75 14.07
N CYS A 147 -3.46 4.49 13.64
CA CYS A 147 -3.00 3.36 14.45
C CYS A 147 -1.50 3.44 14.74
N LEU A 148 -0.67 3.78 13.73
CA LEU A 148 0.77 3.98 13.90
C LEU A 148 1.09 5.09 14.91
N SER A 149 0.38 6.22 14.80
CA SER A 149 0.53 7.36 15.70
C SER A 149 0.22 6.97 17.15
N LEU A 150 -0.87 6.23 17.39
CA LEU A 150 -1.23 5.74 18.73
C LEU A 150 -0.23 4.70 19.28
N LEU A 151 0.43 3.95 18.39
CA LEU A 151 1.48 2.98 18.76
C LEU A 151 2.86 3.63 18.95
N ASN A 152 3.00 4.94 18.72
CA ASN A 152 4.28 5.65 18.67
C ASN A 152 5.28 5.00 17.71
N VAL A 153 4.82 4.71 16.49
CA VAL A 153 5.65 4.18 15.40
C VAL A 153 5.82 5.25 14.34
N ASP A 154 7.07 5.64 14.11
CA ASP A 154 7.43 6.60 13.08
C ASP A 154 7.48 5.96 11.70
N ILE A 155 7.17 6.75 10.68
CA ILE A 155 7.34 6.35 9.28
C ILE A 155 8.82 6.49 8.94
N HIS A 156 9.44 5.39 8.52
CA HIS A 156 10.77 5.42 7.93
C HIS A 156 10.71 6.11 6.56
N ILE A 157 11.47 7.19 6.42
CA ILE A 157 11.58 7.95 5.18
C ILE A 157 12.85 7.47 4.48
N PRO A 158 12.76 6.86 3.28
CA PRO A 158 13.94 6.46 2.54
C PRO A 158 14.81 7.65 2.16
N GLU A 159 16.13 7.47 2.20
CA GLU A 159 17.09 8.50 1.76
C GLU A 159 16.95 8.82 0.26
N ASP A 160 16.72 7.80 -0.58
CA ASP A 160 16.43 8.00 -2.01
C ASP A 160 14.93 8.32 -2.20
N THR A 161 14.64 9.58 -2.54
CA THR A 161 13.28 10.06 -2.78
C THR A 161 12.68 9.54 -4.09
N ASN A 162 13.46 8.82 -4.93
CA ASN A 162 13.01 8.27 -6.21
C ASN A 162 12.55 6.80 -6.12
N LEU A 163 12.26 6.31 -4.91
CA LEU A 163 11.76 4.94 -4.73
C LEU A 163 10.23 4.84 -4.86
N PHE A 164 9.50 5.88 -4.48
CA PHE A 164 8.04 5.88 -4.45
C PHE A 164 7.48 7.08 -5.22
N PHE A 165 6.64 6.83 -6.23
CA PHE A 165 6.01 7.87 -7.04
C PHE A 165 4.49 7.85 -6.90
N LEU A 166 3.96 8.83 -6.16
CA LEU A 166 2.52 8.98 -5.87
C LEU A 166 1.69 9.32 -7.11
N TYR A 167 2.28 10.02 -8.08
CA TYR A 167 1.58 10.46 -9.28
C TYR A 167 2.11 9.74 -10.51
N ARG A 168 1.24 9.62 -11.52
CA ARG A 168 1.61 9.04 -12.81
C ARG A 168 2.76 9.85 -13.41
N ILE A 169 3.84 9.16 -13.70
CA ILE A 169 5.03 9.70 -14.35
C ILE A 169 5.33 8.91 -15.62
N HIS A 170 5.98 9.55 -16.58
CA HIS A 170 6.59 8.83 -17.68
C HIS A 170 7.82 8.11 -17.15
N LEU A 171 7.83 6.78 -17.26
CA LEU A 171 8.91 5.92 -16.78
C LEU A 171 9.66 5.35 -17.97
N ASP A 172 10.92 5.73 -18.13
CA ASP A 172 11.84 5.01 -19.01
C ASP A 172 12.34 3.72 -18.33
N VAL A 173 13.05 2.88 -19.09
CA VAL A 173 13.56 1.59 -18.60
C VAL A 173 14.50 1.75 -17.39
N CYS A 174 15.28 2.82 -17.36
CA CYS A 174 16.27 3.05 -16.31
C CYS A 174 15.62 3.57 -15.03
N GLN A 175 14.56 4.36 -15.14
CA GLN A 175 13.71 4.75 -14.02
C GLN A 175 12.95 3.54 -13.47
N LEU A 176 12.32 2.72 -14.31
CA LEU A 176 11.64 1.49 -13.89
C LEU A 176 12.55 0.57 -13.06
N ARG A 177 13.85 0.50 -13.38
CA ARG A 177 14.84 -0.29 -12.64
C ARG A 177 15.22 0.30 -11.28
N ARG A 178 15.00 1.60 -11.06
CA ARG A 178 15.33 2.30 -9.82
C ARG A 178 14.15 2.48 -8.87
N VAL A 179 12.92 2.54 -9.38
CA VAL A 179 11.73 2.70 -8.53
C VAL A 179 11.44 1.44 -7.71
N ILE A 180 10.73 1.57 -6.61
CA ILE A 180 10.04 0.47 -5.92
C ILE A 180 8.58 0.43 -6.34
N ALA A 181 7.88 1.57 -6.27
CA ALA A 181 6.47 1.67 -6.58
C ALA A 181 6.13 2.96 -7.33
N ALA A 182 5.25 2.88 -8.33
CA ALA A 182 4.74 4.02 -9.06
C ALA A 182 3.26 3.83 -9.41
N HIS A 183 2.43 4.85 -9.15
CA HIS A 183 0.97 4.77 -9.27
C HIS A 183 0.43 5.21 -10.64
N GLY A 184 -0.75 4.68 -11.00
CA GLY A 184 -1.60 5.20 -12.07
C GLY A 184 -1.39 4.49 -13.41
N PHE A 185 -1.16 3.18 -13.40
CA PHE A 185 -0.94 2.37 -14.60
C PHE A 185 -2.00 1.29 -14.77
N SER A 186 -2.41 1.03 -16.00
CA SER A 186 -3.28 -0.10 -16.33
C SER A 186 -2.52 -1.43 -16.28
N SER A 187 -3.25 -2.54 -16.14
CA SER A 187 -2.65 -3.89 -16.15
C SER A 187 -1.80 -4.16 -17.40
N LYS A 188 -2.21 -3.63 -18.57
CA LYS A 188 -1.45 -3.76 -19.83
C LYS A 188 -0.12 -3.02 -19.78
N GLU A 189 -0.09 -1.83 -19.20
CA GLU A 189 1.13 -1.05 -19.02
C GLU A 189 2.09 -1.75 -18.04
N ILE A 190 1.57 -2.23 -16.91
CA ILE A 190 2.35 -2.97 -15.91
C ILE A 190 3.03 -4.20 -16.54
N ILE A 191 2.28 -4.98 -17.33
CA ILE A 191 2.84 -6.13 -18.08
C ILE A 191 3.94 -5.67 -19.05
N THR A 192 3.72 -4.57 -19.75
CA THR A 192 4.69 -4.01 -20.71
C THR A 192 5.97 -3.55 -20.01
N PHE A 193 5.85 -2.88 -18.85
CA PHE A 193 7.00 -2.45 -18.04
C PHE A 193 7.85 -3.64 -17.63
N TRP A 194 7.24 -4.71 -17.12
CA TRP A 194 7.95 -5.95 -16.78
C TRP A 194 8.65 -6.56 -18.00
N GLN A 195 7.98 -6.64 -19.14
CA GLN A 195 8.59 -7.17 -20.37
C GLN A 195 9.79 -6.35 -20.84
N VAL A 196 9.74 -5.02 -20.72
CA VAL A 196 10.83 -4.13 -21.15
C VAL A 196 11.99 -4.16 -20.15
N MET A 197 11.71 -4.23 -18.85
CA MET A 197 12.75 -4.31 -17.82
C MET A 197 13.63 -5.56 -17.94
N LEU A 198 13.02 -6.69 -18.36
CA LEU A 198 13.71 -7.97 -18.58
C LEU A 198 14.58 -7.98 -19.84
N ARG A 199 14.46 -6.98 -20.72
CA ARG A 199 15.34 -6.86 -21.89
C ARG A 199 16.70 -6.32 -21.49
N ASN A 200 17.73 -6.70 -22.26
CA ASN A 200 19.10 -6.29 -22.01
C ASN A 200 19.33 -4.85 -22.51
N THR A 201 18.84 -3.88 -21.73
CA THR A 201 19.09 -2.45 -21.95
C THR A 201 20.18 -1.97 -21.00
N THR A 202 21.20 -1.29 -21.50
CA THR A 202 22.23 -0.67 -20.67
C THR A 202 21.70 0.66 -20.12
N CYS A 203 21.77 0.84 -18.81
CA CYS A 203 21.49 2.13 -18.16
C CYS A 203 22.81 2.74 -17.71
N HIS A 204 23.04 4.00 -18.06
CA HIS A 204 24.18 4.77 -17.60
C HIS A 204 23.71 5.61 -16.40
N TYR A 205 24.37 5.43 -15.26
CA TYR A 205 24.07 6.09 -14.00
C TYR A 205 25.24 6.96 -13.58
#